data_AF-A0A812PNT9-F1
#
_entry.id   AF-A0A812PNT9-F1
#
_cell.length_a   1.000
_cell.length_b   1.000
_cell.length_c   1.000
_cell.angle_alpha   90.00
_cell.angle_beta   90.00
_cell.angle_gamma   90.00
#
_symmetry.space_group_name_H-M   'P 1'
#
loop_
_entity.id
_entity.type
_entity.pdbx_description
1 polymer ?
#
loop_
_entity_poly.entity_id
_entity_poly.type
_entity_poly.pdbx_seq_one_letter_code
_entity_poly.pdbx_strand_id
1 'polypeptide(L)'
;MSDSSDSSSSSEAEAEEAELAEACGSSSSGEEPASPKRRGRVALFTWSCPRCFPPTLDDRKSQHRLIPEDISKKDLGELLLKYFRLHGQDAALKALIVVDEPHRKFMPGGEMRARHKHVIVHMTSPFAHKKVQDWLAGKSVKGFFSFNLTFGMIGNTFRLCIGPQCLAVWTLPRKGFAAYCTYLFEASHKKLVSDIDQDPWIWPSSLTKQKVISMMKAMPKDQQAKNGLTTQSTRKRKMLTFSEVTDIIVEEQVRSEPQLWAVAKKKKMEGDDTLWNYLGEQRCIVSLLSKINKAWHPTETGRTLKGAPKYSLMHFRVPSAVQEWVSTTHKSKALILSGRGEIGKTSLAAAALASICGHYHFISSRDQIKGLIFLNSEGLLWDEACFAELDVDLCKGLVDLEHDRSIRCRHVDGMIPAGTPRVYATNHSWESFWPRLDQEHRHAIQRRVEWVTVAEDLRLQGPEEPLDDEDVFGHGGQLD
;
A
#
# COMPACT_ATOMS: atom_id res chain seq x y z
N MET A 1 -42.51 -61.16 6.77
CA MET A 1 -43.66 -60.38 6.28
C MET A 1 -43.62 -59.05 6.97
N SER A 2 -43.49 -57.99 6.16
CA SER A 2 -43.92 -56.61 6.42
C SER A 2 -43.10 -55.75 7.40
N ASP A 3 -42.15 -55.02 6.81
CA ASP A 3 -41.87 -53.57 6.92
C ASP A 3 -42.50 -52.78 8.08
N SER A 4 -41.65 -51.98 8.77
CA SER A 4 -41.64 -50.52 8.62
C SER A 4 -40.54 -49.89 9.48
N SER A 5 -39.66 -49.14 8.82
CA SER A 5 -38.66 -48.21 9.32
C SER A 5 -39.28 -46.85 9.67
N ASP A 6 -38.80 -46.16 10.71
CA ASP A 6 -38.12 -44.84 10.62
C ASP A 6 -38.03 -44.05 11.96
N SER A 7 -36.80 -43.63 12.24
CA SER A 7 -36.35 -42.25 12.56
C SER A 7 -36.88 -41.50 13.79
N SER A 8 -35.96 -41.22 14.73
CA SER A 8 -36.03 -40.05 15.64
C SER A 8 -34.63 -39.61 16.06
N SER A 9 -34.13 -38.55 15.41
CA SER A 9 -32.90 -37.82 15.75
C SER A 9 -33.08 -36.38 15.27
N SER A 10 -33.31 -35.44 16.19
CA SER A 10 -32.95 -34.01 16.11
C SER A 10 -33.81 -33.19 17.08
N SER A 11 -33.28 -32.87 18.27
CA SER A 11 -33.96 -31.94 19.20
C SER A 11 -32.99 -31.00 19.93
N GLU A 12 -31.78 -30.77 19.41
CA GLU A 12 -30.79 -29.90 20.05
C GLU A 12 -30.51 -28.59 19.29
N ALA A 13 -31.17 -28.35 18.15
CA ALA A 13 -30.96 -27.12 17.36
C ALA A 13 -32.03 -26.01 17.59
N GLU A 14 -33.14 -26.32 18.26
CA GLU A 14 -34.23 -25.35 18.50
C GLU A 14 -34.18 -24.68 19.89
N ALA A 15 -33.26 -25.11 20.76
CA ALA A 15 -33.16 -24.56 22.12
C ALA A 15 -32.36 -23.24 22.20
N GLU A 16 -31.47 -22.96 21.25
CA GLU A 16 -30.62 -21.74 21.27
C GLU A 16 -31.30 -20.51 20.62
N GLU A 17 -32.37 -20.70 19.84
CA GLU A 17 -33.14 -19.61 19.23
C GLU A 17 -34.26 -19.06 20.13
N ALA A 18 -34.62 -19.79 21.20
CA ALA A 18 -35.69 -19.41 22.13
C ALA A 18 -35.21 -18.51 23.29
N GLU A 19 -33.95 -18.58 23.70
CA GLU A 19 -33.44 -17.84 24.88
C GLU A 19 -33.14 -16.35 24.60
N LEU A 20 -33.12 -15.94 23.32
CA LEU A 20 -33.00 -14.52 22.93
C LEU A 20 -34.36 -13.83 22.71
N ALA A 21 -35.47 -14.57 22.73
CA ALA A 21 -36.81 -14.04 22.48
C ALA A 21 -37.53 -13.54 23.76
N GLU A 22 -37.03 -13.86 24.96
CA GLU A 22 -37.73 -13.58 26.22
C GLU A 22 -37.21 -12.38 27.04
N ALA A 23 -36.41 -11.49 26.43
CA ALA A 23 -35.95 -10.25 27.10
C ALA A 23 -36.68 -8.96 26.65
N CYS A 24 -37.70 -9.06 25.79
CA CYS A 24 -38.41 -7.89 25.25
C CYS A 24 -39.92 -7.94 25.51
N GLY A 25 -40.30 -8.13 26.77
CA GLY A 25 -41.64 -7.85 27.26
C GLY A 25 -41.79 -6.40 27.69
N SER A 26 -42.09 -5.48 26.77
CA SER A 26 -43.03 -4.38 27.05
C SER A 26 -43.58 -3.77 25.76
N SER A 27 -44.86 -4.02 25.52
CA SER A 27 -45.71 -3.16 24.71
C SER A 27 -45.55 -1.70 25.15
N SER A 28 -44.99 -0.87 24.28
CA SER A 28 -44.98 0.58 24.40
C SER A 28 -44.90 1.16 22.98
N SER A 29 -46.08 1.40 22.42
CA SER A 29 -46.29 2.33 21.32
C SER A 29 -45.66 3.69 21.66
N GLY A 30 -44.58 4.02 20.99
CA GLY A 30 -43.87 5.28 21.21
C GLY A 30 -42.51 5.26 20.55
N GLU A 31 -42.47 5.47 19.24
CA GLU A 31 -41.24 5.93 18.60
C GLU A 31 -40.81 7.22 19.30
N GLU A 32 -39.77 7.17 20.14
CA GLU A 32 -39.09 8.39 20.54
C GLU A 32 -38.59 9.10 19.27
N PRO A 33 -39.00 10.35 19.00
CA PRO A 33 -38.59 11.07 17.81
C PRO A 33 -37.12 11.48 17.92
N ALA A 34 -36.21 10.60 17.52
CA ALA A 34 -34.78 10.87 17.48
C ALA A 34 -34.42 11.92 16.42
N SER A 35 -33.54 12.85 16.81
CA SER A 35 -33.32 14.16 16.17
C SER A 35 -33.17 14.15 14.62
N PRO A 36 -33.65 15.18 13.90
CA PRO A 36 -33.71 15.22 12.43
C PRO A 36 -32.35 15.25 11.68
N LYS A 37 -31.22 15.38 12.39
CA LYS A 37 -29.93 15.79 11.81
C LYS A 37 -29.25 14.74 10.91
N ARG A 38 -29.76 13.51 10.82
CA ARG A 38 -29.04 12.37 10.20
C ARG A 38 -29.94 11.39 9.43
N ARG A 39 -30.90 11.84 8.61
CA ARG A 39 -31.69 10.91 7.79
C ARG A 39 -31.75 11.31 6.31
N GLY A 40 -31.29 10.43 5.44
CA GLY A 40 -31.47 10.51 3.99
C GLY A 40 -32.31 9.33 3.48
N ARG A 41 -33.07 9.53 2.40
CA ARG A 41 -33.84 8.46 1.73
C ARG A 41 -33.00 7.63 0.77
N VAL A 42 -31.86 8.17 0.35
CA VAL A 42 -30.91 7.50 -0.54
C VAL A 42 -29.53 7.62 0.06
N ALA A 43 -28.82 6.51 0.16
CA ALA A 43 -27.47 6.46 0.72
C ALA A 43 -26.61 5.50 -0.10
N LEU A 44 -25.30 5.78 -0.13
CA LEU A 44 -24.29 4.85 -0.62
C LEU A 44 -23.48 4.34 0.57
N PHE A 45 -23.66 3.06 0.90
CA PHE A 45 -22.78 2.36 1.82
C PHE A 45 -21.51 1.94 1.09
N THR A 46 -20.36 2.23 1.68
CA THR A 46 -19.06 1.82 1.16
C THR A 46 -18.36 0.97 2.20
N TRP A 47 -18.05 -0.28 1.83
CA TRP A 47 -17.17 -1.15 2.58
C TRP A 47 -15.84 -1.27 1.85
N SER A 48 -14.82 -0.62 2.39
CA SER A 48 -13.49 -0.58 1.79
C SER A 48 -12.58 -1.65 2.34
N CYS A 49 -11.71 -2.19 1.49
CA CYS A 49 -10.61 -3.04 1.95
C CYS A 49 -9.72 -2.27 2.96
N PRO A 50 -9.54 -2.79 4.19
CA PRO A 50 -8.72 -2.15 5.20
C PRO A 50 -7.23 -2.17 4.82
N ARG A 51 -6.43 -1.25 5.40
CA ARG A 51 -4.99 -1.14 5.07
C ARG A 51 -4.17 -2.35 5.51
N CYS A 52 -4.59 -3.00 6.59
CA CYS A 52 -3.94 -4.15 7.17
C CYS A 52 -5.03 -5.14 7.60
N PHE A 53 -4.86 -6.41 7.26
CA PHE A 53 -5.75 -7.49 7.64
C PHE A 53 -4.96 -8.81 7.68
N PRO A 54 -5.38 -9.78 8.50
CA PRO A 54 -4.79 -11.11 8.51
C PRO A 54 -4.82 -11.78 7.13
N PRO A 55 -3.81 -12.58 6.76
CA PRO A 55 -3.66 -13.13 5.42
C PRO A 55 -4.70 -14.23 5.11
N THR A 56 -5.08 -15.04 6.09
CA THR A 56 -6.03 -16.15 5.89
C THR A 56 -7.46 -15.74 6.22
N LEU A 57 -8.43 -16.41 5.59
CA LEU A 57 -9.86 -16.18 5.88
C LEU A 57 -10.21 -16.55 7.33
N ASP A 58 -9.61 -17.63 7.85
CA ASP A 58 -9.89 -18.11 9.21
C ASP A 58 -9.36 -17.14 10.29
N ASP A 59 -8.18 -16.55 10.07
CA ASP A 59 -7.66 -15.49 10.93
C ASP A 59 -8.54 -14.24 10.88
N ARG A 60 -9.06 -13.89 9.69
CA ARG A 60 -9.97 -12.75 9.54
C ARG A 60 -11.31 -12.99 10.23
N LYS A 61 -11.84 -14.21 10.18
CA LYS A 61 -13.06 -14.62 10.89
C LYS A 61 -12.87 -14.57 12.39
N SER A 62 -11.82 -15.21 12.92
CA SER A 62 -11.53 -15.25 14.36
C SER A 62 -11.29 -13.86 14.96
N GLN A 63 -10.72 -12.93 14.18
CA GLN A 63 -10.46 -11.56 14.63
C GLN A 63 -11.60 -10.57 14.32
N HIS A 64 -12.71 -10.99 13.70
CA HIS A 64 -13.79 -10.09 13.24
C HIS A 64 -13.29 -8.95 12.32
N ARG A 65 -12.41 -9.31 11.39
CA ARG A 65 -11.73 -8.41 10.44
C ARG A 65 -11.88 -8.88 8.99
N LEU A 66 -13.11 -9.22 8.60
CA LEU A 66 -13.42 -9.56 7.22
C LEU A 66 -13.10 -8.40 6.27
N ILE A 67 -12.71 -8.75 5.05
CA ILE A 67 -12.52 -7.84 3.93
C ILE A 67 -13.63 -8.03 2.89
N PRO A 68 -13.85 -7.07 1.98
CA PRO A 68 -14.90 -7.17 0.96
C PRO A 68 -14.84 -8.44 0.09
N GLU A 69 -13.68 -9.05 -0.10
CA GLU A 69 -13.50 -10.31 -0.83
C GLU A 69 -14.05 -11.54 -0.10
N ASP A 70 -14.17 -11.48 1.23
CA ASP A 70 -14.60 -12.62 2.05
C ASP A 70 -16.12 -12.87 1.99
N ILE A 71 -16.89 -11.91 1.48
CA ILE A 71 -18.35 -11.97 1.41
C ILE A 71 -18.77 -11.69 -0.03
N SER A 72 -19.69 -12.48 -0.58
CA SER A 72 -20.18 -12.22 -1.94
C SER A 72 -21.06 -10.96 -2.01
N LYS A 73 -21.28 -10.40 -3.21
CA LYS A 73 -22.27 -9.31 -3.39
C LYS A 73 -23.66 -9.73 -2.89
N LYS A 74 -24.00 -11.00 -3.11
CA LYS A 74 -25.26 -11.60 -2.70
C LYS A 74 -25.41 -11.60 -1.19
N ASP A 75 -24.45 -12.17 -0.48
CA ASP A 75 -24.53 -12.32 0.98
C ASP A 75 -24.56 -10.96 1.69
N LEU A 76 -23.78 -9.98 1.22
CA LEU A 76 -23.82 -8.62 1.77
C LEU A 76 -25.22 -7.99 1.59
N GLY A 77 -25.81 -8.16 0.42
CA GLY A 77 -27.13 -7.62 0.15
C GLY A 77 -28.23 -8.37 0.90
N GLU A 78 -28.13 -9.68 1.07
CA GLU A 78 -29.03 -10.49 1.90
C GLU A 78 -28.94 -10.11 3.39
N LEU A 79 -27.74 -9.82 3.89
CA LEU A 79 -27.56 -9.28 5.25
C LEU A 79 -28.34 -7.97 5.42
N LEU A 80 -28.20 -7.03 4.47
CA LEU A 80 -28.95 -5.77 4.51
C LEU A 80 -30.47 -5.99 4.42
N LEU A 81 -30.94 -6.88 3.55
CA LEU A 81 -32.36 -7.23 3.45
C LEU A 81 -32.87 -7.84 4.76
N LYS A 82 -32.10 -8.73 5.39
CA LYS A 82 -32.41 -9.33 6.70
C LYS A 82 -32.58 -8.24 7.76
N TYR A 83 -31.67 -7.28 7.82
CA TYR A 83 -31.81 -6.13 8.73
C TYR A 83 -33.12 -5.38 8.49
N PHE A 84 -33.42 -5.00 7.25
CA PHE A 84 -34.63 -4.23 6.97
C PHE A 84 -35.92 -5.01 7.31
N ARG A 85 -35.96 -6.32 7.09
CA ARG A 85 -37.10 -7.17 7.50
C ARG A 85 -37.24 -7.23 9.02
N LEU A 86 -36.15 -7.51 9.74
CA LEU A 86 -36.14 -7.59 11.21
C LEU A 86 -36.61 -6.30 11.89
N HIS A 87 -36.44 -5.16 11.22
CA HIS A 87 -36.83 -3.85 11.72
C HIS A 87 -38.08 -3.27 11.04
N GLY A 88 -38.84 -4.05 10.27
CA GLY A 88 -40.10 -3.62 9.63
C GLY A 88 -39.92 -2.50 8.59
N GLN A 89 -38.75 -2.41 7.96
CA GLN A 89 -38.39 -1.39 6.96
C GLN A 89 -38.35 -1.94 5.52
N ASP A 90 -38.64 -3.22 5.33
CA ASP A 90 -38.65 -3.88 4.03
C ASP A 90 -39.66 -3.26 3.05
N ALA A 91 -40.88 -2.95 3.53
CA ALA A 91 -41.90 -2.26 2.73
C ALA A 91 -41.47 -0.86 2.28
N ALA A 92 -40.52 -0.24 2.98
CA ALA A 92 -39.97 1.06 2.62
C ALA A 92 -38.80 0.96 1.62
N LEU A 93 -38.22 -0.22 1.38
CA LEU A 93 -37.08 -0.39 0.47
C LEU A 93 -37.53 -0.37 -0.99
N LYS A 94 -37.16 0.68 -1.72
CA LYS A 94 -37.43 0.82 -3.17
C LYS A 94 -36.37 0.17 -4.04
N ALA A 95 -35.11 0.31 -3.63
CA ALA A 95 -33.99 -0.27 -4.37
C ALA A 95 -32.82 -0.59 -3.46
N LEU A 96 -32.16 -1.71 -3.75
CA LEU A 96 -30.90 -2.13 -3.18
C LEU A 96 -30.00 -2.58 -4.34
N ILE A 97 -28.90 -1.87 -4.57
CA ILE A 97 -27.95 -2.19 -5.64
C ILE A 97 -26.61 -2.47 -4.98
N VAL A 98 -26.09 -3.69 -5.13
CA VAL A 98 -24.77 -4.09 -4.62
C VAL A 98 -23.83 -4.28 -5.79
N VAL A 99 -22.71 -3.57 -5.78
CA VAL A 99 -21.63 -3.69 -6.76
C VAL A 99 -20.28 -3.89 -6.08
N ASP A 100 -19.34 -4.39 -6.86
CA ASP A 100 -17.97 -4.66 -6.45
C ASP A 100 -17.00 -3.89 -7.36
N GLU A 101 -16.23 -2.99 -6.78
CA GLU A 101 -15.34 -2.08 -7.49
C GLU A 101 -13.88 -2.37 -7.11
N PRO A 102 -12.94 -2.44 -8.05
CA PRO A 102 -11.54 -2.61 -7.70
C PRO A 102 -11.01 -1.37 -6.96
N HIS A 103 -10.35 -1.61 -5.83
CA HIS A 103 -9.57 -0.64 -5.09
C HIS A 103 -8.30 -0.29 -5.89
N ARG A 104 -7.81 0.94 -5.72
CA ARG A 104 -6.47 1.37 -6.17
C ARG A 104 -5.29 0.60 -5.55
N LYS A 105 -5.51 -0.46 -4.79
CA LYS A 105 -4.47 -1.20 -4.08
C LYS A 105 -4.51 -2.63 -4.57
N PHE A 106 -3.35 -3.25 -4.75
CA PHE A 106 -3.28 -4.69 -4.94
C PHE A 106 -3.33 -5.41 -3.59
N MET A 107 -3.86 -6.63 -3.63
CA MET A 107 -3.75 -7.59 -2.55
C MET A 107 -2.27 -7.93 -2.31
N PRO A 108 -1.89 -8.39 -1.09
CA PRO A 108 -0.57 -8.96 -0.86
C PRO A 108 -0.28 -10.05 -1.91
N GLY A 109 0.79 -9.89 -2.70
CA GLY A 109 1.10 -10.75 -3.85
C GLY A 109 1.04 -10.05 -5.21
N GLY A 110 0.38 -8.89 -5.31
CA GLY A 110 0.48 -8.00 -6.49
C GLY A 110 -0.34 -8.41 -7.72
N GLU A 111 -0.92 -9.60 -7.75
CA GLU A 111 -1.62 -10.13 -8.93
C GLU A 111 -3.04 -9.58 -9.12
N MET A 112 -3.74 -9.27 -8.02
CA MET A 112 -5.12 -8.80 -8.06
C MET A 112 -5.32 -7.51 -7.28
N ARG A 113 -6.15 -6.60 -7.80
CA ARG A 113 -6.63 -5.43 -7.06
C ARG A 113 -7.53 -5.89 -5.91
N ALA A 114 -7.29 -5.35 -4.72
CA ALA A 114 -8.24 -5.40 -3.63
C ALA A 114 -9.59 -4.79 -4.09
N ARG A 115 -10.67 -5.03 -3.36
CA ARG A 115 -12.04 -4.71 -3.76
C ARG A 115 -12.70 -3.81 -2.74
N HIS A 116 -13.64 -3.01 -3.22
CA HIS A 116 -14.62 -2.29 -2.44
C HIS A 116 -15.99 -2.85 -2.77
N LYS A 117 -16.85 -2.96 -1.75
CA LYS A 117 -18.29 -3.12 -2.00
C LYS A 117 -19.03 -1.83 -1.77
N HIS A 118 -19.88 -1.52 -2.74
CA HIS A 118 -20.76 -0.39 -2.70
C HIS A 118 -22.20 -0.88 -2.70
N VAL A 119 -23.02 -0.33 -1.78
CA VAL A 119 -24.45 -0.60 -1.73
C VAL A 119 -25.23 0.69 -1.83
N ILE A 120 -25.99 0.87 -2.91
CA ILE A 120 -27.00 1.94 -2.96
C ILE A 120 -28.24 1.44 -2.25
N VAL A 121 -28.65 2.15 -1.21
CA VAL A 121 -29.92 1.95 -0.50
C VAL A 121 -30.85 3.09 -0.86
N HIS A 122 -32.03 2.78 -1.40
CA HIS A 122 -33.08 3.76 -1.69
C HIS A 122 -34.37 3.35 -1.00
N MET A 123 -34.83 4.20 -0.09
CA MET A 123 -36.03 4.02 0.73
C MET A 123 -37.13 5.02 0.36
N THR A 124 -38.39 4.67 0.62
CA THR A 124 -39.56 5.57 0.53
C THR A 124 -39.48 6.68 1.58
N SER A 125 -39.01 6.34 2.78
CA SER A 125 -38.84 7.21 3.94
C SER A 125 -37.38 7.20 4.44
N PRO A 126 -36.93 8.23 5.18
CA PRO A 126 -35.58 8.24 5.72
C PRO A 126 -35.38 7.12 6.76
N PHE A 127 -34.21 6.49 6.76
CA PHE A 127 -33.90 5.35 7.65
C PHE A 127 -32.72 5.64 8.59
N ALA A 128 -32.63 4.88 9.69
CA ALA A 128 -31.60 5.01 10.72
C ALA A 128 -30.28 4.34 10.30
N HIS A 129 -29.59 4.93 9.34
CA HIS A 129 -28.36 4.38 8.75
C HIS A 129 -27.26 4.02 9.76
N LYS A 130 -27.17 4.72 10.90
CA LYS A 130 -26.21 4.39 11.96
C LYS A 130 -26.53 3.04 12.62
N LYS A 131 -27.80 2.74 12.88
CA LYS A 131 -28.22 1.43 13.39
C LYS A 131 -27.92 0.30 12.40
N VAL A 132 -28.15 0.55 11.10
CA VAL A 132 -27.75 -0.39 10.03
C VAL A 132 -26.24 -0.62 10.04
N GLN A 133 -25.45 0.46 10.13
CA GLN A 133 -23.99 0.39 10.15
C GLN A 133 -23.46 -0.39 11.37
N ASP A 134 -24.04 -0.15 12.55
CA ASP A 134 -23.63 -0.82 13.79
C ASP A 134 -24.00 -2.30 13.76
N TRP A 135 -25.17 -2.65 13.21
CA TRP A 135 -25.57 -4.04 13.00
C TRP A 135 -24.64 -4.78 12.02
N LEU A 136 -24.29 -4.15 10.89
CA LEU A 136 -23.32 -4.70 9.94
C LEU A 136 -21.93 -4.87 10.57
N ALA A 137 -21.48 -3.91 11.38
CA ALA A 137 -20.21 -4.00 12.10
C ALA A 137 -20.19 -5.19 13.08
N GLY A 138 -21.32 -5.49 13.72
CA GLY A 138 -21.52 -6.70 14.54
C GLY A 138 -21.45 -8.01 13.73
N LYS A 139 -21.57 -7.94 12.41
CA LYS A 139 -21.35 -9.06 11.46
C LYS A 139 -20.00 -8.95 10.74
N SER A 140 -19.04 -8.23 11.32
CA SER A 140 -17.70 -7.98 10.78
C SER A 140 -17.65 -7.16 9.47
N VAL A 141 -18.76 -6.55 9.06
CA VAL A 141 -18.86 -5.71 7.85
C VAL A 141 -18.70 -4.23 8.25
N LYS A 142 -17.48 -3.71 8.19
CA LYS A 142 -17.14 -2.36 8.66
C LYS A 142 -17.09 -1.37 7.50
N GLY A 143 -18.22 -0.73 7.21
CA GLY A 143 -18.33 0.33 6.20
C GLY A 143 -18.92 1.63 6.73
N PHE A 144 -19.16 2.58 5.83
CA PHE A 144 -19.75 3.87 6.15
C PHE A 144 -20.81 4.26 5.12
N PHE A 145 -21.84 4.98 5.58
CA PHE A 145 -22.82 5.59 4.69
C PHE A 145 -22.36 6.99 4.28
N SER A 146 -22.45 7.26 2.98
CA SER A 146 -22.38 8.60 2.43
C SER A 146 -23.77 9.00 1.94
N PHE A 147 -24.05 10.31 2.01
CA PHE A 147 -25.26 10.92 1.50
C PHE A 147 -24.85 12.01 0.52
N ASN A 148 -25.49 12.04 -0.66
CA ASN A 148 -25.27 13.10 -1.64
C ASN A 148 -25.97 14.36 -1.13
N LEU A 149 -25.30 15.05 -0.20
CA LEU A 149 -25.64 16.38 0.24
C LEU A 149 -25.13 17.31 -0.86
N THR A 150 -26.03 17.99 -1.56
CA THR A 150 -25.64 18.96 -2.58
C THR A 150 -24.96 20.14 -1.87
N PHE A 151 -23.65 20.05 -1.63
CA PHE A 151 -22.82 21.13 -1.08
C PHE A 151 -21.65 21.40 -2.03
N GLY A 152 -21.42 22.69 -2.31
CA GLY A 152 -20.31 23.16 -3.14
C GLY A 152 -18.97 22.68 -2.59
N MET A 153 -18.07 22.29 -3.51
CA MET A 153 -16.70 21.93 -3.18
C MET A 153 -15.99 23.10 -2.51
N ILE A 154 -15.38 22.86 -1.34
CA ILE A 154 -14.18 23.57 -0.90
C ILE A 154 -13.17 22.51 -0.45
N GLY A 155 -12.08 22.36 -1.22
CA GLY A 155 -10.80 21.82 -0.76
C GLY A 155 -10.67 20.29 -0.63
N ASN A 156 -9.50 19.79 -1.02
CA ASN A 156 -9.07 18.38 -1.09
C ASN A 156 -8.91 17.66 0.28
N THR A 157 -9.81 17.86 1.23
CA THR A 157 -9.81 17.14 2.50
C THR A 157 -11.23 16.75 2.86
N PHE A 158 -11.55 15.45 2.90
CA PHE A 158 -12.74 14.96 3.59
C PHE A 158 -12.52 15.15 5.11
N ARG A 159 -12.69 16.39 5.58
CA ARG A 159 -12.95 16.70 7.00
C ARG A 159 -14.40 17.14 7.11
N LEU A 160 -15.18 16.31 7.80
CA LEU A 160 -16.55 16.63 8.20
C LEU A 160 -16.47 17.76 9.24
N CYS A 161 -16.59 19.02 8.81
CA CYS A 161 -16.78 20.14 9.74
C CYS A 161 -18.22 20.09 10.27
N ILE A 162 -18.36 19.69 11.54
CA ILE A 162 -19.63 19.70 12.28
C ILE A 162 -19.80 21.11 12.85
N GLY A 163 -20.64 21.93 12.20
CA GLY A 163 -21.15 23.18 12.76
C GLY A 163 -22.57 22.98 13.31
N PRO A 164 -22.88 23.40 14.54
CA PRO A 164 -24.23 23.34 15.08
C PRO A 164 -25.00 24.58 14.61
N GLN A 165 -25.86 24.44 13.61
CA GLN A 165 -27.03 25.30 13.28
C GLN A 165 -27.26 25.31 11.77
N CYS A 166 -27.93 24.28 11.23
CA CYS A 166 -28.66 24.38 9.96
C CYS A 166 -29.72 23.28 9.95
N LEU A 167 -30.92 23.64 10.41
CA LEU A 167 -32.15 22.87 10.24
C LEU A 167 -32.57 23.01 8.77
N ALA A 168 -32.25 22.03 7.95
CA ALA A 168 -32.93 21.88 6.67
C ALA A 168 -33.09 20.39 6.35
N VAL A 169 -34.35 19.99 6.18
CA VAL A 169 -34.76 18.67 5.74
C VAL A 169 -34.57 18.64 4.22
N TRP A 170 -33.43 18.13 3.76
CA TRP A 170 -33.09 18.11 2.33
C TRP A 170 -33.64 16.85 1.65
N THR A 171 -34.86 16.95 1.11
CA THR A 171 -35.49 15.92 0.30
C THR A 171 -35.35 16.21 -1.20
N LEU A 172 -34.35 15.62 -1.86
CA LEU A 172 -34.40 15.38 -3.32
C LEU A 172 -33.94 13.95 -3.67
N PRO A 173 -34.77 12.92 -3.37
CA PRO A 173 -34.40 11.51 -3.48
C PRO A 173 -34.01 11.04 -4.88
N ARG A 174 -34.58 11.61 -5.95
CA ARG A 174 -34.28 11.18 -7.34
C ARG A 174 -32.87 11.61 -7.81
N LYS A 175 -32.39 12.79 -7.39
CA LYS A 175 -31.09 13.33 -7.83
C LYS A 175 -29.93 12.58 -7.18
N GLY A 176 -30.05 12.26 -5.87
CA GLY A 176 -29.03 11.49 -5.16
C GLY A 176 -28.88 10.07 -5.70
N PHE A 177 -29.99 9.39 -6.00
CA PHE A 177 -29.98 8.05 -6.57
C PHE A 177 -29.32 8.01 -7.96
N ALA A 178 -29.73 8.91 -8.87
CA ALA A 178 -29.13 9.01 -10.19
C ALA A 178 -27.62 9.32 -10.13
N ALA A 179 -27.20 10.21 -9.22
CA ALA A 179 -25.78 10.52 -9.03
C ALA A 179 -24.97 9.31 -8.53
N TYR A 180 -25.53 8.47 -7.65
CA TYR A 180 -24.85 7.24 -7.23
C TYR A 180 -24.80 6.20 -8.34
N CYS A 181 -25.89 6.03 -9.10
CA CYS A 181 -25.87 5.17 -10.27
C CYS A 181 -24.82 5.60 -11.28
N THR A 182 -24.70 6.91 -11.54
CA THR A 182 -23.65 7.46 -12.39
C THR A 182 -22.26 7.16 -11.83
N TYR A 183 -22.03 7.40 -10.54
CA TYR A 183 -20.75 7.10 -9.90
C TYR A 183 -20.36 5.61 -10.05
N LEU A 184 -21.32 4.69 -9.92
CA LEU A 184 -21.04 3.26 -9.97
C LEU A 184 -20.92 2.71 -11.40
N PHE A 185 -21.73 3.20 -12.34
CA PHE A 185 -21.90 2.58 -13.65
C PHE A 185 -21.32 3.37 -14.83
N GLU A 186 -20.74 4.54 -14.60
CA GLU A 186 -20.13 5.35 -15.66
C GLU A 186 -18.62 5.49 -15.47
N ALA A 187 -17.89 5.36 -16.59
CA ALA A 187 -16.46 5.58 -16.58
C ALA A 187 -16.15 7.06 -16.33
N SER A 188 -15.05 7.32 -15.64
CA SER A 188 -14.60 8.67 -15.36
C SER A 188 -13.08 8.74 -15.39
N HIS A 189 -12.52 9.94 -15.29
CA HIS A 189 -11.07 10.14 -15.13
C HIS A 189 -10.48 9.46 -13.87
N LYS A 190 -11.32 8.91 -12.98
CA LYS A 190 -10.91 8.16 -11.78
C LYS A 190 -11.30 6.67 -11.82
N LYS A 191 -12.08 6.23 -12.80
CA LYS A 191 -12.65 4.86 -12.89
C LYS A 191 -12.69 4.40 -14.34
N LEU A 192 -11.89 3.38 -14.67
CA LEU A 192 -11.80 2.82 -16.01
C LEU A 192 -13.07 2.01 -16.36
N VAL A 193 -13.34 1.83 -17.66
CA VAL A 193 -14.49 1.02 -18.12
C VAL A 193 -14.39 -0.43 -17.64
N SER A 194 -13.18 -0.99 -17.63
CA SER A 194 -12.87 -2.33 -17.13
C SER A 194 -13.10 -2.49 -15.62
N ASP A 195 -13.05 -1.39 -14.86
CA ASP A 195 -13.24 -1.38 -13.41
C ASP A 195 -14.73 -1.27 -13.00
N ILE A 196 -15.63 -1.09 -13.96
CA ILE A 196 -17.07 -0.98 -13.70
C ILE A 196 -17.69 -2.36 -13.59
N ASP A 197 -18.31 -2.65 -12.44
CA ASP A 197 -19.16 -3.82 -12.27
C ASP A 197 -20.37 -3.74 -13.19
N GLN A 198 -20.35 -4.51 -14.27
CA GLN A 198 -21.43 -4.54 -15.27
C GLN A 198 -22.65 -5.32 -14.77
N ASP A 199 -22.52 -6.10 -13.70
CA ASP A 199 -23.51 -7.06 -13.24
C ASP A 199 -23.82 -6.89 -11.73
N PRO A 200 -24.54 -5.83 -11.32
CA PRO A 200 -24.94 -5.68 -9.92
C PRO A 200 -25.84 -6.84 -9.49
N TRP A 201 -25.73 -7.24 -8.23
CA TRP A 201 -26.44 -8.43 -7.73
C TRP A 201 -27.97 -8.34 -7.82
N ILE A 202 -28.56 -7.19 -7.48
CA ILE A 202 -30.01 -6.96 -7.59
C ILE A 202 -30.26 -5.69 -8.38
N TRP A 203 -31.03 -5.84 -9.46
CA TRP A 203 -31.83 -4.77 -10.04
C TRP A 203 -33.23 -4.84 -9.44
N PRO A 204 -33.76 -3.76 -8.85
CA PRO A 204 -35.16 -3.71 -8.47
C PRO A 204 -36.03 -4.01 -9.69
N SER A 205 -37.07 -4.83 -9.56
CA SER A 205 -37.98 -5.17 -10.67
C SER A 205 -38.57 -3.94 -11.39
N SER A 206 -38.75 -2.84 -10.65
CA SER A 206 -39.19 -1.55 -11.19
C SER A 206 -38.14 -0.76 -12.00
N LEU A 207 -36.85 -1.13 -11.91
CA LEU A 207 -35.70 -0.34 -12.33
C LEU A 207 -34.77 -1.16 -13.24
N THR A 208 -34.94 -1.01 -14.56
CA THR A 208 -34.06 -1.64 -15.56
C THR A 208 -32.79 -0.81 -15.78
N LYS A 209 -31.71 -1.43 -16.28
CA LYS A 209 -30.47 -0.74 -16.72
C LYS A 209 -30.79 0.44 -17.66
N GLN A 210 -31.75 0.26 -18.58
CA GLN A 210 -32.21 1.30 -19.49
C GLN A 210 -32.90 2.48 -18.78
N LYS A 211 -33.72 2.22 -17.75
CA LYS A 211 -34.34 3.27 -16.92
C LYS A 211 -33.29 4.03 -16.11
N VAL A 212 -32.24 3.36 -15.62
CA VAL A 212 -31.14 4.05 -14.94
C VAL A 212 -30.38 4.94 -15.91
N ILE A 213 -30.05 4.45 -17.11
CA ILE A 213 -29.41 5.25 -18.16
C ILE A 213 -30.27 6.47 -18.54
N SER A 214 -31.60 6.31 -18.66
CA SER A 214 -32.48 7.45 -18.97
C SER A 214 -32.55 8.46 -17.82
N MET A 215 -32.58 7.99 -16.56
CA MET A 215 -32.48 8.86 -15.38
C MET A 215 -31.17 9.63 -15.31
N MET A 216 -30.05 9.01 -15.68
CA MET A 216 -28.73 9.65 -15.75
C MET A 216 -28.69 10.73 -16.82
N LYS A 217 -29.20 10.44 -18.03
CA LYS A 217 -29.30 11.40 -19.15
C LYS A 217 -30.19 12.61 -18.82
N ALA A 218 -31.21 12.43 -17.97
CA ALA A 218 -32.11 13.49 -17.55
C ALA A 218 -31.54 14.41 -16.45
N MET A 219 -30.32 14.16 -15.94
CA MET A 219 -29.71 15.03 -14.92
C MET A 219 -29.26 16.38 -15.50
N PRO A 220 -29.36 17.49 -14.74
CA PRO A 220 -28.86 18.80 -15.16
C PRO A 220 -27.36 18.77 -15.47
N LYS A 221 -26.95 19.44 -16.56
CA LYS A 221 -25.55 19.48 -17.04
C LYS A 221 -24.55 19.97 -15.98
N ASP A 222 -24.95 20.87 -15.09
CA ASP A 222 -24.07 21.38 -14.01
C ASP A 222 -23.74 20.33 -12.95
N GLN A 223 -24.64 19.36 -12.72
CA GLN A 223 -24.40 18.22 -11.83
C GLN A 223 -23.61 17.12 -12.53
N GLN A 224 -23.84 16.93 -13.83
CA GLN A 224 -22.98 16.09 -14.66
C GLN A 224 -21.53 16.61 -14.58
N ALA A 225 -21.31 17.91 -14.76
CA ALA A 225 -19.98 18.54 -14.63
C ALA A 225 -19.34 18.36 -13.24
N LYS A 226 -20.09 18.56 -12.14
CA LYS A 226 -19.59 18.37 -10.76
C LYS A 226 -19.27 16.92 -10.41
N ASN A 227 -19.93 15.95 -11.06
CA ASN A 227 -19.64 14.53 -10.92
C ASN A 227 -18.56 14.04 -11.90
N GLY A 228 -17.92 14.94 -12.66
CA GLY A 228 -16.89 14.58 -13.65
C GLY A 228 -17.43 14.15 -15.02
N LEU A 229 -18.73 14.29 -15.27
CA LEU A 229 -19.41 14.07 -16.56
C LEU A 229 -19.61 15.38 -17.32
N THR A 230 -18.65 16.30 -17.32
CA THR A 230 -18.64 17.21 -18.46
C THR A 230 -18.52 16.33 -19.69
N THR A 231 -19.57 16.33 -20.52
CA THR A 231 -19.47 16.00 -21.94
C THR A 231 -18.42 16.94 -22.52
N GLN A 232 -17.14 16.64 -22.28
CA GLN A 232 -16.13 17.01 -23.23
C GLN A 232 -16.59 16.36 -24.52
N SER A 233 -16.62 17.19 -25.55
CA SER A 233 -16.87 16.77 -26.91
C SER A 233 -16.15 15.46 -27.20
N THR A 234 -16.59 14.79 -28.24
CA THR A 234 -15.92 13.69 -28.96
C THR A 234 -14.43 13.91 -29.32
N ARG A 235 -13.75 14.93 -28.77
CA ARG A 235 -12.30 14.97 -28.66
C ARG A 235 -11.84 13.74 -27.88
N LYS A 236 -11.38 12.75 -28.64
CA LYS A 236 -10.51 11.68 -28.15
C LYS A 236 -9.54 12.29 -27.14
N ARG A 237 -9.61 11.80 -25.91
CA ARG A 237 -8.74 12.21 -24.81
C ARG A 237 -7.30 12.06 -25.28
N LYS A 238 -6.52 13.14 -25.27
CA LYS A 238 -5.18 13.15 -25.87
C LYS A 238 -4.08 12.61 -24.96
N MET A 239 -4.32 12.59 -23.65
CA MET A 239 -3.30 12.25 -22.66
C MET A 239 -3.85 11.44 -21.50
N LEU A 240 -3.02 10.50 -21.04
CA LEU A 240 -3.19 9.79 -19.78
C LEU A 240 -2.76 10.66 -18.59
N THR A 241 -3.31 10.37 -17.43
CA THR A 241 -2.79 10.83 -16.15
C THR A 241 -1.67 9.93 -15.66
N PHE A 242 -0.84 10.43 -14.74
CA PHE A 242 0.19 9.62 -14.08
C PHE A 242 -0.38 8.32 -13.46
N SER A 243 -1.57 8.37 -12.88
CA SER A 243 -2.22 7.18 -12.27
C SER A 243 -2.53 6.12 -13.31
N GLU A 244 -3.05 6.51 -14.47
CA GLU A 244 -3.41 5.55 -15.52
C GLU A 244 -2.18 4.94 -16.18
N VAL A 245 -1.11 5.73 -16.36
CA VAL A 245 0.18 5.22 -16.83
C VAL A 245 0.76 4.22 -15.84
N THR A 246 0.59 4.49 -14.54
CA THR A 246 1.00 3.59 -13.47
C THR A 246 0.22 2.29 -13.51
N ASP A 247 -1.10 2.35 -13.65
CA ASP A 247 -1.96 1.18 -13.77
C ASP A 247 -1.54 0.30 -14.96
N ILE A 248 -1.29 0.90 -16.13
CA ILE A 248 -0.82 0.18 -17.32
C ILE A 248 0.53 -0.51 -17.07
N ILE A 249 1.49 0.20 -16.45
CA ILE A 249 2.82 -0.37 -16.14
C ILE A 249 2.71 -1.58 -15.22
N VAL A 250 1.83 -1.51 -14.21
CA VAL A 250 1.62 -2.60 -13.25
C VAL A 250 0.87 -3.77 -13.90
N GLU A 251 -0.22 -3.51 -14.63
CA GLU A 251 -1.05 -4.53 -15.27
C GLU A 251 -0.31 -5.29 -16.37
N GLU A 252 0.49 -4.60 -17.17
CA GLU A 252 1.33 -5.19 -18.23
C GLU A 252 2.71 -5.65 -17.71
N GLN A 253 2.92 -5.60 -16.38
CA GLN A 253 4.14 -6.02 -15.69
C GLN A 253 5.44 -5.44 -16.29
N VAL A 254 5.40 -4.17 -16.69
CA VAL A 254 6.50 -3.51 -17.39
C VAL A 254 7.64 -3.22 -16.43
N ARG A 255 8.82 -3.82 -16.69
CA ARG A 255 10.02 -3.66 -15.85
C ARG A 255 11.10 -2.81 -16.48
N SER A 256 11.05 -2.57 -17.79
CA SER A 256 12.06 -1.81 -18.51
C SER A 256 11.46 -0.81 -19.50
N GLU A 257 12.24 0.20 -19.88
CA GLU A 257 11.85 1.19 -20.88
C GLU A 257 11.50 0.55 -22.25
N PRO A 258 12.29 -0.39 -22.80
CA PRO A 258 11.94 -1.07 -24.05
C PRO A 258 10.58 -1.79 -23.97
N GLN A 259 10.27 -2.43 -22.84
CA GLN A 259 8.96 -3.06 -22.62
C GLN A 259 7.83 -2.03 -22.60
N LEU A 260 8.03 -0.88 -21.95
CA LEU A 260 7.04 0.20 -21.91
C LEU A 260 6.71 0.73 -23.30
N TRP A 261 7.74 0.93 -24.13
CA TRP A 261 7.55 1.33 -25.53
C TRP A 261 6.88 0.26 -26.37
N ALA A 262 7.16 -1.03 -26.12
CA ALA A 262 6.49 -2.14 -26.79
C ALA A 262 4.98 -2.16 -26.46
N VAL A 263 4.61 -1.97 -25.18
CA VAL A 263 3.21 -1.85 -24.73
C VAL A 263 2.54 -0.63 -25.37
N ALA A 264 3.21 0.52 -25.38
CA ALA A 264 2.69 1.73 -26.02
C ALA A 264 2.49 1.55 -27.53
N LYS A 265 3.41 0.87 -28.22
CA LYS A 265 3.30 0.54 -29.64
C LYS A 265 2.12 -0.40 -29.89
N LYS A 266 1.96 -1.44 -29.07
CA LYS A 266 0.84 -2.39 -29.14
C LYS A 266 -0.51 -1.66 -29.02
N LYS A 267 -0.70 -0.86 -27.96
CA LYS A 267 -1.91 -0.06 -27.74
C LYS A 267 -2.18 0.92 -28.89
N LYS A 268 -1.13 1.54 -29.44
CA LYS A 268 -1.24 2.42 -30.61
C LYS A 268 -1.75 1.68 -31.85
N MET A 269 -1.29 0.45 -32.09
CA MET A 269 -1.79 -0.40 -33.18
C MET A 269 -3.26 -0.82 -32.96
N GLU A 270 -3.69 -0.95 -31.71
CA GLU A 270 -5.08 -1.19 -31.31
C GLU A 270 -5.97 0.09 -31.39
N GLY A 271 -5.40 1.23 -31.76
CA GLY A 271 -6.10 2.49 -31.95
C GLY A 271 -6.12 3.43 -30.72
N ASP A 272 -5.38 3.09 -29.66
CA ASP A 272 -5.16 3.92 -28.47
C ASP A 272 -3.72 4.47 -28.45
N ASP A 273 -3.56 5.71 -28.90
CA ASP A 273 -2.27 6.41 -28.94
C ASP A 273 -1.94 7.17 -27.65
N THR A 274 -2.80 7.10 -26.62
CA THR A 274 -2.69 7.97 -25.44
C THR A 274 -1.44 7.70 -24.60
N LEU A 275 -1.05 6.43 -24.45
CA LEU A 275 0.20 6.05 -23.77
C LEU A 275 1.42 6.49 -24.57
N TRP A 276 1.40 6.28 -25.88
CA TRP A 276 2.48 6.70 -26.78
C TRP A 276 2.73 8.21 -26.67
N ASN A 277 1.66 9.01 -26.71
CA ASN A 277 1.74 10.46 -26.61
C ASN A 277 2.25 10.88 -25.22
N TYR A 278 1.75 10.26 -24.14
CA TYR A 278 2.21 10.55 -22.78
C TYR A 278 3.72 10.31 -22.61
N LEU A 279 4.23 9.18 -23.11
CA LEU A 279 5.65 8.82 -23.01
C LEU A 279 6.54 9.77 -23.82
N GLY A 280 6.08 10.21 -25.00
CA GLY A 280 6.80 11.18 -25.82
C GLY A 280 7.00 12.54 -25.16
N GLU A 281 6.16 12.88 -24.18
CA GLU A 281 6.29 14.13 -23.40
C GLU A 281 7.16 13.96 -22.14
N GLN A 282 7.55 12.74 -21.77
CA GLN A 282 8.37 12.51 -20.58
C GLN A 282 9.84 12.84 -20.84
N ARG A 283 10.43 13.68 -19.99
CA ARG A 283 11.87 14.02 -20.06
C ARG A 283 12.77 12.81 -19.80
N CYS A 284 12.34 11.86 -18.97
CA CYS A 284 13.11 10.67 -18.62
C CYS A 284 12.19 9.50 -18.24
N ILE A 285 12.06 8.54 -19.15
CA ILE A 285 11.17 7.37 -18.98
C ILE A 285 11.71 6.42 -17.92
N VAL A 286 13.04 6.23 -17.86
CA VAL A 286 13.70 5.44 -16.80
C VAL A 286 13.34 5.95 -15.40
N SER A 287 13.37 7.27 -15.19
CA SER A 287 13.02 7.88 -13.90
C SER A 287 11.55 7.68 -13.55
N LEU A 288 10.65 7.81 -14.54
CA LEU A 288 9.22 7.53 -14.38
C LEU A 288 8.98 6.08 -13.95
N LEU A 289 9.57 5.12 -14.68
CA LEU A 289 9.48 3.70 -14.38
C LEU A 289 10.04 3.37 -13.00
N SER A 290 11.21 3.93 -12.65
CA SER A 290 11.81 3.76 -11.33
C SER A 290 10.90 4.27 -10.22
N LYS A 291 10.28 5.45 -10.40
CA LYS A 291 9.35 6.03 -9.43
C LYS A 291 8.10 5.17 -9.25
N ILE A 292 7.54 4.65 -10.33
CA ILE A 292 6.35 3.79 -10.32
C ILE A 292 6.70 2.44 -9.68
N ASN A 293 7.74 1.78 -10.15
CA ASN A 293 8.15 0.49 -9.61
C ASN A 293 8.52 0.60 -8.13
N LYS A 294 9.12 1.71 -7.68
CA LYS A 294 9.37 1.98 -6.25
C LYS A 294 8.11 2.11 -5.41
N ALA A 295 7.05 2.69 -5.97
CA ALA A 295 5.79 2.86 -5.28
C ALA A 295 5.01 1.53 -5.16
N TRP A 296 5.09 0.66 -6.17
CA TRP A 296 4.25 -0.55 -6.28
C TRP A 296 4.98 -1.85 -5.97
N HIS A 297 6.28 -1.89 -6.21
CA HIS A 297 7.18 -2.99 -5.85
C HIS A 297 8.27 -2.49 -4.88
N PRO A 298 7.89 -1.97 -3.70
CA PRO A 298 8.86 -1.43 -2.74
C PRO A 298 9.90 -2.49 -2.35
N THR A 299 9.51 -3.77 -2.31
CA THR A 299 10.38 -4.92 -2.02
C THR A 299 11.38 -5.25 -3.15
N GLU A 300 11.12 -4.85 -4.39
CA GLU A 300 11.96 -5.20 -5.56
C GLU A 300 12.84 -4.04 -6.02
N THR A 301 12.39 -2.79 -5.88
CA THR A 301 13.07 -1.60 -6.43
C THR A 301 13.61 -0.64 -5.37
N GLY A 302 13.36 -0.92 -4.10
CA GLY A 302 14.06 -0.31 -2.96
C GLY A 302 15.47 -0.86 -2.73
N ARG A 303 16.00 -1.70 -3.64
CA ARG A 303 17.40 -2.12 -3.58
C ARG A 303 18.25 -0.93 -4.04
N THR A 304 18.71 -0.11 -3.10
CA THR A 304 20.12 0.30 -3.14
C THR A 304 20.95 -0.86 -3.63
N LEU A 305 21.91 -0.59 -4.51
CA LEU A 305 22.82 -1.58 -5.06
C LEU A 305 23.29 -2.50 -3.92
N LYS A 306 22.72 -3.70 -3.87
CA LYS A 306 23.17 -4.72 -2.93
C LYS A 306 24.57 -5.03 -3.38
N GLY A 307 25.54 -4.68 -2.56
CA GLY A 307 26.93 -4.96 -2.87
C GLY A 307 27.13 -6.48 -2.81
N ALA A 308 27.70 -7.03 -3.88
CA ALA A 308 28.38 -8.31 -3.81
C ALA A 308 29.86 -7.99 -3.61
N PRO A 309 30.53 -8.61 -2.62
CA PRO A 309 31.95 -8.38 -2.44
C PRO A 309 32.71 -8.94 -3.65
N LYS A 310 33.64 -8.17 -4.21
CA LYS A 310 34.52 -8.65 -5.28
C LYS A 310 35.48 -9.75 -4.80
N TYR A 311 35.82 -9.71 -3.51
CA TYR A 311 36.81 -10.60 -2.88
C TYR A 311 36.21 -11.22 -1.61
N SER A 312 36.52 -12.49 -1.34
CA SER A 312 36.19 -13.10 -0.04
C SER A 312 37.22 -12.74 1.03
N LEU A 313 36.90 -12.97 2.31
CA LEU A 313 37.77 -12.64 3.45
C LEU A 313 39.16 -13.31 3.38
N MET A 314 39.28 -14.47 2.74
CA MET A 314 40.55 -15.20 2.61
C MET A 314 41.59 -14.47 1.74
N HIS A 315 41.18 -13.46 0.97
CA HIS A 315 42.08 -12.64 0.15
C HIS A 315 42.72 -11.49 0.94
N PHE A 316 42.46 -11.40 2.25
CA PHE A 316 42.94 -10.30 3.09
C PHE A 316 43.71 -10.78 4.33
N ARG A 317 44.69 -9.98 4.74
CA ARG A 317 45.31 -10.01 6.07
C ARG A 317 44.33 -9.39 7.06
N VAL A 318 43.41 -10.19 7.58
CA VAL A 318 42.35 -9.70 8.48
C VAL A 318 42.94 -9.35 9.85
N PRO A 319 42.84 -8.09 10.33
CA PRO A 319 43.28 -7.74 11.68
C PRO A 319 42.51 -8.52 12.73
N SER A 320 43.16 -8.89 13.84
CA SER A 320 42.53 -9.69 14.92
C SER A 320 41.24 -9.07 15.45
N ALA A 321 41.20 -7.73 15.63
CA ALA A 321 40.01 -7.00 16.06
C ALA A 321 38.85 -7.10 15.05
N VAL A 322 39.16 -7.15 13.74
CA VAL A 322 38.13 -7.36 12.70
C VAL A 322 37.61 -8.79 12.76
N GLN A 323 38.49 -9.77 12.99
CA GLN A 323 38.11 -11.18 13.13
C GLN A 323 37.24 -11.41 14.39
N GLU A 324 37.58 -10.76 15.51
CA GLU A 324 36.76 -10.73 16.72
C GLU A 324 35.41 -10.07 16.46
N TRP A 325 35.39 -8.94 15.75
CA TRP A 325 34.15 -8.26 15.38
C TRP A 325 33.22 -9.14 14.55
N VAL A 326 33.75 -9.76 13.49
CA VAL A 326 32.99 -10.68 12.62
C VAL A 326 32.40 -11.83 13.43
N SER A 327 33.17 -12.43 14.33
CA SER A 327 32.75 -13.62 15.08
C SER A 327 31.82 -13.32 16.25
N THR A 328 31.93 -12.16 16.91
CA THR A 328 31.28 -11.94 18.21
C THR A 328 30.52 -10.61 18.34
N THR A 329 31.13 -9.47 18.01
CA THR A 329 30.59 -8.16 18.40
C THR A 329 29.81 -7.42 17.32
N HIS A 330 29.69 -7.96 16.10
CA HIS A 330 29.04 -7.29 14.95
C HIS A 330 27.58 -6.85 15.15
N LYS A 331 26.86 -7.39 16.14
CA LYS A 331 25.49 -6.97 16.50
C LYS A 331 25.43 -5.90 17.59
N SER A 332 26.55 -5.62 18.24
CA SER A 332 26.64 -4.73 19.42
C SER A 332 27.51 -3.50 19.16
N LYS A 333 28.49 -3.61 18.27
CA LYS A 333 29.39 -2.52 17.90
C LYS A 333 29.42 -2.31 16.39
N ALA A 334 29.49 -1.06 15.96
CA ALA A 334 29.89 -0.72 14.59
C ALA A 334 31.40 -0.86 14.42
N LEU A 335 31.87 -1.32 13.27
CA LEU A 335 33.30 -1.37 12.95
C LEU A 335 33.73 -0.11 12.20
N ILE A 336 34.84 0.49 12.59
CA ILE A 336 35.46 1.60 11.87
C ILE A 336 36.87 1.19 11.45
N LEU A 337 37.11 1.12 10.14
CA LEU A 337 38.41 0.84 9.55
C LEU A 337 39.06 2.15 9.11
N SER A 338 40.04 2.60 9.87
CA SER A 338 40.82 3.81 9.61
C SER A 338 42.18 3.49 9.02
N GLY A 339 42.65 4.25 8.04
CA GLY A 339 44.01 4.09 7.49
C GLY A 339 44.18 4.83 6.17
N ARG A 340 45.38 4.82 5.59
CA ARG A 340 45.64 5.48 4.30
C ARG A 340 44.73 4.94 3.19
N GLY A 341 44.50 5.74 2.14
CA GLY A 341 43.78 5.32 0.95
C GLY A 341 44.41 4.08 0.30
N GLU A 342 43.63 3.34 -0.48
CA GLU A 342 44.11 2.25 -1.35
C GLU A 342 44.72 1.01 -0.66
N ILE A 343 44.67 0.89 0.67
CA ILE A 343 45.18 -0.30 1.40
C ILE A 343 44.17 -1.45 1.54
N GLY A 344 43.07 -1.43 0.76
CA GLY A 344 42.06 -2.50 0.74
C GLY A 344 40.98 -2.45 1.83
N LYS A 345 40.83 -1.34 2.58
CA LYS A 345 39.86 -1.21 3.69
C LYS A 345 38.42 -1.47 3.27
N THR A 346 37.96 -0.80 2.21
CA THR A 346 36.58 -0.89 1.73
C THR A 346 36.27 -2.29 1.20
N SER A 347 37.22 -2.92 0.51
CA SER A 347 37.10 -4.29 0.03
C SER A 347 37.07 -5.31 1.17
N LEU A 348 37.91 -5.13 2.19
CA LEU A 348 37.87 -5.96 3.41
C LEU A 348 36.53 -5.79 4.13
N ALA A 349 36.05 -4.55 4.29
CA ALA A 349 34.78 -4.25 4.94
C ALA A 349 33.59 -4.91 4.23
N ALA A 350 33.57 -4.86 2.90
CA ALA A 350 32.59 -5.56 2.07
C ALA A 350 32.63 -7.08 2.28
N ALA A 351 33.83 -7.67 2.25
CA ALA A 351 34.02 -9.10 2.48
C ALA A 351 33.57 -9.52 3.88
N ALA A 352 33.91 -8.72 4.91
CA ALA A 352 33.51 -8.95 6.29
C ALA A 352 31.98 -8.92 6.46
N LEU A 353 31.31 -7.88 5.95
CA LEU A 353 29.84 -7.79 6.01
C LEU A 353 29.16 -8.92 5.26
N ALA A 354 29.64 -9.25 4.06
CA ALA A 354 29.09 -10.35 3.28
C ALA A 354 29.24 -11.71 3.98
N SER A 355 30.33 -11.93 4.72
CA SER A 355 30.51 -13.17 5.49
C SER A 355 29.49 -13.33 6.63
N ILE A 356 28.96 -12.23 7.17
CA ILE A 356 28.01 -12.21 8.28
C ILE A 356 26.56 -12.24 7.77
N CYS A 357 26.27 -11.39 6.77
CA CYS A 357 24.91 -11.04 6.34
C CYS A 357 24.55 -11.62 4.96
N GLY A 358 25.53 -12.08 4.18
CA GLY A 358 25.37 -12.42 2.76
C GLY A 358 25.20 -11.20 1.86
N HIS A 359 24.50 -10.16 2.32
CA HIS A 359 24.26 -8.92 1.57
C HIS A 359 24.50 -7.67 2.43
N TYR A 360 24.93 -6.59 1.77
CA TYR A 360 25.05 -5.28 2.38
C TYR A 360 24.62 -4.18 1.40
N HIS A 361 24.26 -3.02 1.96
CA HIS A 361 23.99 -1.81 1.22
C HIS A 361 25.21 -0.91 1.26
N PHE A 362 25.69 -0.50 0.08
CA PHE A 362 26.75 0.49 -0.03
C PHE A 362 26.15 1.90 0.07
N ILE A 363 26.59 2.68 1.05
CA ILE A 363 26.05 4.00 1.39
C ILE A 363 27.09 5.05 1.07
N SER A 364 26.84 5.83 0.02
CA SER A 364 27.64 6.99 -0.39
C SER A 364 27.06 8.30 0.16
N SER A 365 25.80 8.30 0.58
CA SER A 365 25.14 9.47 1.16
C SER A 365 24.12 9.07 2.21
N ARG A 366 24.07 9.81 3.32
CA ARG A 366 23.09 9.62 4.40
C ARG A 366 21.65 9.56 3.89
N ASP A 367 21.32 10.37 2.89
CA ASP A 367 19.97 10.41 2.32
C ASP A 367 19.53 9.11 1.64
N GLN A 368 20.45 8.21 1.31
CA GLN A 368 20.10 6.90 0.76
C GLN A 368 19.36 6.04 1.80
N ILE A 369 19.59 6.26 3.11
CA ILE A 369 18.95 5.49 4.19
C ILE A 369 17.42 5.58 4.11
N LYS A 370 16.85 6.74 3.74
CA LYS A 370 15.38 6.91 3.66
C LYS A 370 14.71 6.06 2.57
N GLY A 371 15.51 5.54 1.64
CA GLY A 371 15.04 4.66 0.58
C GLY A 371 15.24 3.18 0.88
N LEU A 372 15.95 2.85 1.96
CA LEU A 372 16.27 1.47 2.33
C LEU A 372 15.07 0.80 2.97
N ILE A 373 14.85 -0.45 2.57
CA ILE A 373 13.99 -1.38 3.28
C ILE A 373 14.90 -2.50 3.75
N PHE A 374 15.15 -2.52 5.05
CA PHE A 374 16.00 -3.52 5.67
C PHE A 374 15.27 -4.85 5.74
N LEU A 375 15.84 -5.88 5.12
CA LEU A 375 15.47 -7.25 5.40
C LEU A 375 16.31 -7.77 6.57
N ASN A 376 15.80 -8.79 7.26
CA ASN A 376 16.58 -9.49 8.28
C ASN A 376 17.89 -9.98 7.64
N SER A 377 19.01 -9.74 8.33
CA SER A 377 20.36 -10.13 7.89
C SER A 377 20.96 -9.29 6.75
N GLU A 378 20.76 -7.97 6.74
CA GLU A 378 21.49 -7.07 5.84
C GLU A 378 22.44 -6.14 6.61
N GLY A 379 23.60 -5.83 6.02
CA GLY A 379 24.59 -4.90 6.59
C GLY A 379 24.64 -3.54 5.90
N LEU A 380 25.33 -2.58 6.50
CA LEU A 380 25.61 -1.26 5.93
C LEU A 380 27.11 -1.02 5.80
N LEU A 381 27.57 -0.68 4.60
CA LEU A 381 28.94 -0.25 4.33
C LEU A 381 28.95 1.22 3.92
N TRP A 382 29.66 2.03 4.68
CA TRP A 382 29.95 3.42 4.33
C TRP A 382 31.41 3.55 3.93
N ASP A 383 31.64 4.08 2.73
CA ASP A 383 32.97 4.38 2.23
C ASP A 383 33.29 5.86 2.38
N GLU A 384 34.57 6.18 2.55
CA GLU A 384 35.06 7.53 2.80
C GLU A 384 34.29 8.26 3.91
N ALA A 385 33.89 7.52 4.95
CA ALA A 385 33.05 8.07 6.01
C ALA A 385 33.80 9.16 6.79
N CYS A 386 33.09 10.26 7.09
CA CYS A 386 33.55 11.31 7.99
C CYS A 386 32.34 11.94 8.69
N PHE A 387 32.38 12.01 10.02
CA PHE A 387 31.28 12.50 10.84
C PHE A 387 31.58 13.85 11.49
N ALA A 388 32.69 14.50 11.14
CA ALA A 388 33.16 15.74 11.76
C ALA A 388 32.11 16.87 11.73
N GLU A 389 31.28 16.90 10.68
CA GLU A 389 30.23 17.92 10.47
C GLU A 389 28.85 17.48 10.96
N LEU A 390 28.74 16.31 11.58
CA LEU A 390 27.47 15.78 12.07
C LEU A 390 27.23 16.17 13.53
N ASP A 391 25.96 16.28 13.88
CA ASP A 391 25.53 16.42 15.28
C ASP A 391 25.92 15.18 16.09
N VAL A 392 26.33 15.38 17.34
CA VAL A 392 26.85 14.31 18.20
C VAL A 392 25.80 13.22 18.45
N ASP A 393 24.53 13.56 18.59
CA ASP A 393 23.48 12.56 18.82
C ASP A 393 23.15 11.79 17.53
N LEU A 394 23.28 12.44 16.38
CA LEU A 394 23.22 11.74 15.10
C LEU A 394 24.38 10.74 14.95
N CYS A 395 25.60 11.11 15.35
CA CYS A 395 26.76 10.21 15.36
C CYS A 395 26.48 8.98 16.25
N LYS A 396 25.98 9.20 17.48
CA LYS A 396 25.57 8.10 18.38
C LYS A 396 24.54 7.21 17.70
N GLY A 397 23.51 7.78 17.08
CA GLY A 397 22.47 7.02 16.39
C GLY A 397 23.01 6.19 15.22
N LEU A 398 23.95 6.72 14.44
CA LEU A 398 24.59 6.02 13.32
C LEU A 398 25.41 4.81 13.78
N VAL A 399 26.03 4.84 14.96
CA VAL A 399 26.82 3.70 15.48
C VAL A 399 26.08 2.85 16.51
N ASP A 400 24.83 3.15 16.83
CA ASP A 400 24.06 2.39 17.80
C ASP A 400 23.33 1.21 17.15
N LEU A 401 23.73 0.00 17.54
CA LEU A 401 23.13 -1.26 17.09
C LEU A 401 22.19 -1.87 18.14
N GLU A 402 22.12 -1.34 19.36
CA GLU A 402 21.27 -1.91 20.43
C GLU A 402 19.79 -1.61 20.21
N HIS A 403 19.48 -0.51 19.53
CA HIS A 403 18.11 -0.01 19.37
C HIS A 403 17.81 0.37 17.93
N ASP A 404 16.53 0.40 17.58
CA ASP A 404 16.07 1.03 16.35
C ASP A 404 16.42 2.53 16.37
N ARG A 405 16.89 3.04 15.24
CA ARG A 405 17.34 4.43 15.11
C ARG A 405 16.70 5.11 13.92
N SER A 406 16.03 6.24 14.20
CA SER A 406 15.64 7.22 13.19
C SER A 406 16.84 8.11 12.89
N ILE A 407 17.36 8.03 11.68
CA ILE A 407 18.49 8.81 11.18
C ILE A 407 17.96 10.01 10.42
N ARG A 408 18.30 11.21 10.88
CA ARG A 408 17.87 12.46 10.26
C ARG A 408 18.40 12.57 8.83
N CYS A 409 17.49 12.65 7.86
CA CYS A 409 17.80 12.80 6.43
C CYS A 409 17.06 14.02 5.85
N ARG A 410 17.36 14.42 4.62
CA ARG A 410 16.65 15.55 3.98
C ARG A 410 15.19 15.16 3.70
N HIS A 411 14.29 16.00 4.20
CA HIS A 411 12.82 15.95 4.07
C HIS A 411 12.11 14.83 4.84
N VAL A 412 12.74 13.66 4.96
CA VAL A 412 12.18 12.48 5.64
C VAL A 412 13.33 11.72 6.27
N ASP A 413 13.16 11.31 7.52
CA ASP A 413 14.14 10.49 8.24
C ASP A 413 14.20 9.06 7.69
N GLY A 414 15.37 8.44 7.74
CA GLY A 414 15.56 7.01 7.43
C GLY A 414 15.56 6.18 8.70
N MET A 415 15.03 4.96 8.65
CA MET A 415 15.02 4.05 9.81
C MET A 415 16.08 2.97 9.63
N ILE A 416 16.93 2.75 10.64
CA ILE A 416 17.85 1.61 10.70
C ILE A 416 17.42 0.72 11.88
N PRO A 417 17.10 -0.56 11.65
CA PRO A 417 16.77 -1.49 12.72
C PRO A 417 17.93 -1.75 13.69
N ALA A 418 17.59 -2.18 14.90
CA ALA A 418 18.52 -2.75 15.85
C ALA A 418 19.23 -3.98 15.27
N GLY A 419 20.49 -4.18 15.66
CA GLY A 419 21.30 -5.33 15.27
C GLY A 419 21.81 -5.32 13.83
N THR A 420 21.44 -4.34 13.00
CA THR A 420 21.97 -4.17 11.63
C THR A 420 23.49 -3.90 11.69
N PRO A 421 24.36 -4.80 11.19
CA PRO A 421 25.81 -4.62 11.24
C PRO A 421 26.26 -3.44 10.37
N ARG A 422 27.23 -2.66 10.85
CA ARG A 422 27.67 -1.42 10.19
C ARG A 422 29.19 -1.37 10.15
N VAL A 423 29.73 -1.07 8.97
CA VAL A 423 31.16 -0.83 8.79
C VAL A 423 31.36 0.53 8.12
N TYR A 424 32.31 1.30 8.66
CA TYR A 424 32.73 2.59 8.14
C TYR A 424 34.20 2.49 7.72
N ALA A 425 34.49 2.68 6.44
CA ALA A 425 35.86 2.84 5.96
C ALA A 425 36.20 4.33 5.89
N THR A 426 37.35 4.72 6.43
CA THR A 426 37.74 6.14 6.49
C THR A 426 39.25 6.33 6.39
N ASN A 427 39.67 7.46 5.84
CA ASN A 427 41.07 7.89 5.85
C ASN A 427 41.39 8.84 7.01
N HIS A 428 40.40 9.18 7.83
CA HIS A 428 40.51 10.12 8.93
C HIS A 428 41.00 9.45 10.21
N SER A 429 41.79 10.17 11.01
CA SER A 429 42.12 9.75 12.37
C SER A 429 40.89 9.85 13.28
N TRP A 430 40.97 9.28 14.49
CA TRP A 430 39.91 9.38 15.48
C TRP A 430 39.50 10.83 15.74
N GLU A 431 40.47 11.73 15.91
CA GLU A 431 40.25 13.13 16.26
C GLU A 431 39.60 13.94 15.14
N SER A 432 39.81 13.53 13.89
CA SER A 432 39.29 14.22 12.69
C SER A 432 38.04 13.59 12.12
N PHE A 433 37.70 12.35 12.51
CA PHE A 433 36.51 11.66 12.05
C PHE A 433 35.24 12.12 12.77
N TRP A 434 35.34 12.43 14.07
CA TRP A 434 34.19 12.82 14.90
C TRP A 434 34.05 14.34 15.00
N PRO A 435 32.84 14.86 15.32
CA PRO A 435 32.72 16.24 15.75
C PRO A 435 33.50 16.45 17.06
N ARG A 436 33.63 17.69 17.55
CA ARG A 436 34.24 17.92 18.86
C ARG A 436 33.42 17.23 19.95
N LEU A 437 34.01 16.22 20.57
CA LEU A 437 33.39 15.43 21.64
C LEU A 437 33.96 15.87 23.00
N ASP A 438 33.08 16.06 23.97
CA ASP A 438 33.48 16.03 25.37
C ASP A 438 33.78 14.60 25.84
N GLN A 439 34.19 14.46 27.10
CA GLN A 439 34.59 13.16 27.67
C GLN A 439 33.41 12.17 27.75
N GLU A 440 32.20 12.65 28.03
CA GLU A 440 31.02 11.80 28.19
C GLU A 440 30.58 11.22 26.84
N HIS A 441 30.49 12.07 25.82
CA HIS A 441 30.14 11.66 24.46
C HIS A 441 31.22 10.78 23.83
N ARG A 442 32.50 11.04 24.13
CA ARG A 442 33.60 10.15 23.74
C ARG A 442 33.41 8.75 24.31
N HIS A 443 33.17 8.63 25.62
CA HIS A 443 32.93 7.34 26.25
C HIS A 443 31.69 6.63 25.67
N ALA A 444 30.62 7.38 25.43
CA ALA A 444 29.40 6.87 24.81
C ALA A 444 29.65 6.31 23.39
N ILE A 445 30.47 6.96 22.57
CA ILE A 445 30.80 6.47 21.24
C ILE A 445 31.73 5.25 21.34
N GLN A 446 32.77 5.29 22.17
CA GLN A 446 33.74 4.21 22.33
C GLN A 446 33.11 2.87 22.72
N ARG A 447 32.06 2.85 23.56
CA ARG A 447 31.35 1.60 23.88
C ARG A 447 30.55 1.01 22.71
N ARG A 448 30.26 1.79 21.66
CA ARG A 448 29.45 1.40 20.49
C ARG A 448 30.29 1.11 19.24
N VAL A 449 31.59 1.38 19.27
CA VAL A 449 32.45 1.23 18.10
C VAL A 449 33.65 0.34 18.40
N GLU A 450 34.07 -0.40 17.40
CA GLU A 450 35.36 -1.07 17.33
C GLU A 450 36.21 -0.29 16.32
N TRP A 451 37.19 0.47 16.80
CA TRP A 451 38.05 1.30 15.95
C TRP A 451 39.35 0.58 15.64
N VAL A 452 39.57 0.25 14.36
CA VAL A 452 40.76 -0.47 13.91
C VAL A 452 41.55 0.43 12.97
N THR A 453 42.75 0.82 13.40
CA THR A 453 43.70 1.54 12.56
C THR A 453 44.57 0.54 11.81
N VAL A 454 44.55 0.64 10.49
CA VAL A 454 45.29 -0.21 9.57
C VAL A 454 46.44 0.59 8.97
N ALA A 455 47.66 0.11 9.18
CA ALA A 455 48.89 0.76 8.70
C ALA A 455 49.43 0.16 7.39
N GLU A 456 49.12 -1.11 7.12
CA GLU A 456 49.68 -1.88 6.00
C GLU A 456 48.61 -2.21 4.96
N ASP A 457 49.04 -2.65 3.78
CA ASP A 457 48.13 -3.19 2.78
C ASP A 457 47.48 -4.49 3.28
N LEU A 458 46.15 -4.51 3.27
CA LEU A 458 45.37 -5.65 3.74
C LEU A 458 45.28 -6.75 2.69
N ARG A 459 45.63 -6.51 1.42
CA ARG A 459 45.46 -7.51 0.36
C ARG A 459 46.57 -8.56 0.44
N LEU A 460 46.20 -9.85 0.36
CA LEU A 460 47.16 -10.96 0.35
C LEU A 460 47.71 -11.26 -1.05
N GLN A 461 46.99 -10.89 -2.10
CA GLN A 461 47.46 -11.02 -3.48
C GLN A 461 48.14 -9.72 -3.91
N GLY A 462 49.35 -9.84 -4.50
CA GLY A 462 49.90 -8.80 -5.38
C GLY A 462 48.95 -8.56 -6.56
N PRO A 463 49.22 -7.58 -7.45
CA PRO A 463 48.33 -7.27 -8.56
C PRO A 463 48.16 -8.53 -9.44
N GLU A 464 47.08 -9.28 -9.23
CA GLU A 464 46.64 -10.28 -10.18
C GLU A 464 46.16 -9.49 -11.39
N GLU A 465 46.78 -9.76 -12.53
CA GLU A 465 46.35 -9.27 -13.83
C GLU A 465 44.83 -9.46 -13.92
N PRO A 466 44.08 -8.44 -14.39
CA PRO A 466 42.65 -8.58 -14.57
C PRO A 466 42.41 -9.86 -15.37
N LEU A 467 41.54 -10.74 -14.85
CA LEU A 467 41.01 -11.84 -15.64
C LEU A 467 40.41 -11.20 -16.89
N ASP A 468 41.08 -11.41 -18.03
CA ASP A 468 40.56 -11.00 -19.32
C ASP A 468 39.15 -11.59 -19.45
N ASP A 469 38.15 -10.72 -19.60
CA ASP A 469 36.79 -11.05 -20.01
C ASP A 469 36.80 -11.49 -21.51
N GLU A 470 37.73 -12.35 -21.90
CA GLU A 470 37.70 -13.02 -23.21
C GLU A 470 36.68 -14.18 -23.15
N ASP A 471 35.86 -14.26 -24.20
CA ASP A 471 34.99 -15.39 -24.57
C ASP A 471 33.59 -15.55 -23.95
N VAL A 472 32.78 -14.48 -23.94
CA VAL A 472 31.30 -14.62 -23.93
C VAL A 472 30.62 -14.15 -25.24
N PHE A 473 31.36 -13.58 -26.20
CA PHE A 473 30.83 -13.31 -27.54
C PHE A 473 31.31 -14.36 -28.55
N GLY A 474 30.76 -15.56 -28.42
CA GLY A 474 30.84 -16.59 -29.45
C GLY A 474 30.32 -16.09 -30.80
N HIS A 475 31.11 -16.37 -31.83
CA HIS A 475 30.89 -16.09 -33.24
C HIS A 475 29.44 -16.30 -33.72
N GLY A 476 28.80 -15.22 -34.16
CA GLY A 476 27.70 -15.27 -35.13
C GLY A 476 28.27 -15.45 -36.53
N GLY A 477 28.19 -16.68 -37.03
CA GLY A 477 28.63 -17.06 -38.37
C GLY A 477 27.92 -16.28 -39.48
N GLN A 478 28.73 -15.91 -40.46
CA GLN A 478 28.34 -15.51 -41.80
C GLN A 478 27.68 -16.71 -42.49
N LEU A 479 26.47 -16.55 -43.03
CA LEU A 479 25.89 -17.47 -44.00
C LEU A 479 25.63 -16.67 -45.28
N ASP A 480 26.09 -17.26 -46.38
CA ASP A 480 25.86 -16.91 -47.78
C ASP A 480 24.38 -16.91 -48.17
#